data_AF-A0A9D8L3X4-F1
#
_entry.id   AF-A0A9D8L3X4-F1
#
_cell.length_a   1.000
_cell.length_b   1.000
_cell.length_c   1.000
_cell.angle_alpha   90.00
_cell.angle_beta   90.00
_cell.angle_gamma   90.00
#
_symmetry.space_group_name_H-M   'P 1'
#
loop_
_entity.id
_entity.type
_entity.pdbx_description
1 polymer ?
#
loop_
_entity_poly.entity_id
_entity_poly.type
_entity_poly.pdbx_seq_one_letter_code
_entity_poly.pdbx_strand_id
1 'polypeptide(L)' 'MRIALRIALAASAAMLMLGSAHAEDKVLKIGTEGAYPPFNNLTADGKLSWLEVECLGACCNAPMTR' A
#
# COMPACT_ATOMS: atom_id res chain seq x y z
N MET A 1 24.80 42.71 -1.75
CA MET A 1 24.77 41.58 -2.71
C MET A 1 25.03 40.20 -2.08
N ARG A 2 26.02 40.05 -1.18
CA ARG A 2 26.37 38.76 -0.54
C ARG A 2 25.31 38.17 0.39
N ILE A 3 24.55 39.02 1.09
CA ILE A 3 23.52 38.59 2.05
C ILE A 3 22.28 38.04 1.33
N ALA A 4 21.86 38.70 0.24
CA ALA A 4 20.76 38.24 -0.60
C ALA A 4 21.05 36.87 -1.24
N LEU A 5 22.29 36.64 -1.67
CA LEU A 5 22.72 35.36 -2.23
C LEU A 5 22.65 34.20 -1.21
N ARG A 6 22.94 34.48 0.08
CA ARG A 6 22.84 33.49 1.17
C ARG A 6 21.39 33.14 1.50
N ILE A 7 20.50 34.12 1.46
CA ILE A 7 19.06 33.91 1.71
C ILE A 7 18.45 33.06 0.59
N ALA A 8 18.80 33.34 -0.67
CA ALA A 8 18.33 32.57 -1.82
C ALA A 8 18.78 31.09 -1.76
N LEU A 9 20.03 30.83 -1.34
CA LEU A 9 20.57 29.47 -1.23
C LEU A 9 19.92 28.66 -0.09
N ALA A 10 19.55 29.32 1.01
CA ALA A 10 18.83 28.68 2.11
C ALA A 10 17.38 28.33 1.73
N ALA A 11 16.72 29.20 0.93
CA ALA A 11 15.36 28.95 0.46
C ALA A 11 15.25 27.73 -0.47
N SER A 12 16.28 27.46 -1.28
CA SER A 12 16.28 26.27 -2.16
C SER A 12 16.31 24.93 -1.42
N ALA A 13 16.91 24.86 -0.23
CA ALA A 13 16.99 23.62 0.54
C ALA A 13 15.64 23.20 1.17
N ALA A 14 14.77 24.18 1.46
CA ALA A 14 13.46 23.92 2.07
C ALA A 14 12.47 23.24 1.10
N MET A 15 12.65 23.40 -0.21
CA MET A 15 11.73 22.85 -1.21
C MET A 15 11.86 21.32 -1.41
N LEU A 16 12.92 20.69 -0.91
CA LEU A 16 13.11 19.24 -1.02
C LEU A 16 12.23 18.42 -0.04
N MET A 17 11.59 19.05 0.94
CA MET A 17 10.83 18.36 1.99
C MET A 17 9.32 18.27 1.73
N LEU A 18 8.82 18.84 0.64
CA LEU A 18 7.37 18.91 0.33
C LEU A 18 6.90 17.79 -0.63
N GLY A 19 7.73 16.78 -0.92
CA GLY A 19 7.59 15.95 -2.12
C GLY A 19 7.35 14.44 -1.95
N SER A 20 7.16 13.87 -0.76
CA SER A 20 6.90 12.43 -0.64
C SER A 20 5.42 12.12 -0.34
N ALA A 21 4.69 11.74 -1.39
CA ALA A 21 3.46 10.96 -1.21
C ALA A 21 3.86 9.53 -0.85
N HIS A 22 3.95 9.23 0.44
CA HIS A 22 4.12 7.85 0.90
C HIS A 22 2.83 7.08 0.61
N ALA A 23 2.91 6.05 -0.24
CA ALA A 23 1.89 5.01 -0.27
C ALA A 23 1.96 4.30 1.10
N GLU A 24 0.95 4.50 1.93
CA GLU A 24 0.87 3.89 3.25
C GLU A 24 0.61 2.39 3.06
N ASP A 25 1.51 1.53 3.56
CA ASP A 25 1.36 0.07 3.58
C ASP A 25 0.19 -0.32 4.51
N LYS A 26 -1.05 -0.13 4.04
CA LYS A 26 -2.25 -0.45 4.80
C LYS A 26 -2.51 -1.94 4.76
N VAL A 27 -2.41 -2.58 5.93
CA VAL A 27 -2.80 -3.99 6.09
C VAL A 27 -4.33 -4.10 6.04
N LEU A 28 -4.85 -4.71 4.98
CA LEU A 28 -6.27 -5.06 4.87
C LEU A 28 -6.54 -6.39 5.58
N LYS A 29 -7.45 -6.40 6.56
CA LYS A 29 -7.92 -7.61 7.24
C LYS A 29 -9.27 -8.02 6.67
N ILE A 30 -9.37 -9.25 6.17
CA ILE A 30 -10.60 -9.82 5.63
C ILE A 30 -10.89 -11.14 6.34
N GLY A 31 -12.16 -11.33 6.71
CA GLY A 31 -12.67 -12.57 7.30
C GLY A 31 -13.55 -13.33 6.31
N THR A 32 -13.46 -14.66 6.33
CA THR A 32 -14.26 -15.61 5.56
C THR A 32 -14.60 -16.82 6.45
N GLU A 33 -15.59 -17.61 6.04
CA GLU A 33 -16.09 -18.76 6.82
C GLU A 33 -15.17 -19.99 6.77
N GLY A 34 -14.39 -20.15 5.70
CA GLY A 34 -13.44 -21.26 5.51
C GLY A 34 -14.09 -22.64 5.31
N ALA A 35 -15.38 -22.68 4.97
CA ALA A 35 -16.20 -23.89 4.89
C ALA A 35 -17.13 -23.92 3.67
N TYR A 36 -16.78 -23.22 2.58
CA TYR A 36 -17.55 -23.14 1.34
C TYR A 36 -16.72 -23.46 0.08
N PRO A 37 -16.37 -24.75 -0.15
CA PRO A 37 -15.63 -25.16 -1.36
C PRO A 37 -16.41 -24.88 -2.66
N PRO A 38 -15.73 -24.53 -3.77
CA PRO A 38 -14.28 -24.35 -3.92
C PRO A 38 -13.78 -22.92 -3.59
N PHE A 39 -14.65 -22.03 -3.11
CA PHE A 39 -14.37 -20.61 -2.94
C PHE A 39 -13.51 -20.34 -1.72
N ASN A 40 -13.90 -20.87 -0.57
CA ASN A 40 -13.17 -20.75 0.68
C ASN A 40 -13.15 -22.08 1.42
N ASN A 41 -11.95 -22.57 1.73
CA ASN A 41 -11.79 -23.80 2.48
C ASN A 41 -10.47 -23.73 3.24
N LEU A 42 -10.39 -24.39 4.39
CA LEU A 42 -9.15 -24.53 5.12
C LEU A 42 -8.32 -25.71 4.60
N THR A 43 -7.03 -25.48 4.34
CA THR A 43 -6.03 -26.53 4.17
C THR A 43 -5.76 -27.23 5.50
N ALA A 44 -5.05 -28.36 5.46
CA ALA A 44 -4.72 -29.12 6.67
C ALA A 44 -3.87 -28.31 7.69
N ASP A 45 -3.13 -27.29 7.25
CA ASP A 45 -2.40 -26.36 8.11
C ASP A 45 -3.23 -25.14 8.56
N GLY A 46 -4.54 -25.13 8.30
CA GLY A 46 -5.47 -24.09 8.76
C GLY A 46 -5.39 -22.78 7.97
N LYS A 47 -4.84 -22.80 6.76
CA LYS A 47 -4.81 -21.62 5.87
C LYS A 47 -5.95 -21.67 4.86
N LEU A 48 -6.33 -20.51 4.35
CA LEU A 48 -7.32 -20.45 3.28
C LEU A 48 -6.75 -21.01 1.97
N SER A 49 -7.59 -21.76 1.26
CA SER A 49 -7.32 -22.29 -0.08
C SER A 49 -7.26 -21.19 -1.14
N TRP A 50 -6.61 -21.51 -2.26
CA TRP A 50 -6.10 -20.55 -3.24
C TRP A 50 -7.11 -19.58 -3.88
N LEU A 51 -8.37 -19.97 -4.15
CA LEU A 51 -9.26 -19.15 -4.99
C LEU A 51 -9.59 -17.75 -4.39
N GLU A 52 -9.97 -17.66 -3.12
CA GLU A 52 -10.18 -16.37 -2.44
C GLU A 52 -8.88 -15.57 -2.26
N VAL A 53 -7.77 -16.26 -1.97
CA VAL A 53 -6.46 -15.61 -1.76
C VAL A 53 -5.95 -14.96 -3.06
N GLU A 54 -6.14 -15.62 -4.21
CA GLU A 54 -5.76 -15.07 -5.51
C GLU A 54 -6.63 -13.88 -5.90
N CYS A 55 -7.95 -13.98 -5.71
CA CYS A 55 -8.87 -12.89 -6.02
C CYS A 55 -8.56 -11.66 -5.16
N LEU A 56 -8.33 -11.86 -3.87
CA LEU A 56 -7.96 -10.77 -2.97
C LEU A 56 -6.58 -10.18 -3.31
N GLY A 57 -5.60 -11.02 -3.62
CA GLY A 57 -4.29 -10.57 -4.09
C GLY A 57 -4.40 -9.70 -5.34
N ALA A 58 -5.27 -10.06 -6.29
CA ALA A 58 -5.55 -9.24 -7.47
C ALA A 58 -6.18 -7.90 -7.10
N CYS A 59 -7.16 -7.88 -6.18
CA CYS A 59 -7.76 -6.64 -5.69
C CYS A 59 -6.77 -5.72 -4.95
N CYS A 60 -5.91 -6.30 -4.10
CA CYS A 60 -4.88 -5.54 -3.37
C CYS A 60 -3.80 -4.96 -4.30
N ASN A 61 -3.50 -5.65 -5.40
CA ASN A 61 -2.48 -5.23 -6.36
C ASN A 61 -3.06 -4.44 -7.55
N ALA A 62 -4.39 -4.27 -7.62
CA ALA A 62 -5.03 -3.55 -8.70
C ALA A 62 -4.60 -2.07 -8.70
N PRO A 63 -4.37 -1.47 -9.89
CA PRO A 63 -4.13 -0.03 -9.97
C PRO A 63 -5.37 0.71 -9.47
N MET A 64 -5.20 1.48 -8.40
CA MET A 64 -6.27 2.29 -7.82
C MET A 64 -6.63 3.40 -8.80
N THR A 65 -7.70 3.22 -9.59
CA THR A 65 -8.31 4.30 -10.36
C THR A 65 -9.04 5.22 -9.39
N ARG A 66 -8.53 6.45 -9.20
CA ARG A 66 -9.29 7.50 -8.52
C ARG A 66 -10.40 8.03 -9.41
#